data_AF-A0A1G9EAJ9-F1
#
_entry.id   AF-A0A1G9EAJ9-F1
#
_cell.length_a   1.000
_cell.length_b   1.000
_cell.length_c   1.000
_cell.angle_alpha   90.00
_cell.angle_beta   90.00
_cell.angle_gamma   90.00
#
_symmetry.space_group_name_H-M   'P 1'
#
loop_
_entity.id
_entity.type
_entity.pdbx_description
1 polymer ?
#
loop_
_entity_poly.entity_id
_entity_poly.type
_entity_poly.pdbx_seq_one_letter_code
_entity_poly.pdbx_strand_id
1 'polypeptide(L)' 'MPRGASPKREHEYEHLKDKFQQEHRYPGREEEVAARIVNKQRKQAGETKNH' A
#
# COMPACT_ATOMS: atom_id res chain seq x y z
N MET A 1 -3.57 -3.87 -6.18
CA MET A 1 -2.11 -3.68 -6.14
C MET A 1 -1.55 -3.55 -7.56
N PRO A 2 -0.72 -2.55 -7.90
CA PRO A 2 -0.19 -2.42 -9.25
C PRO A 2 0.76 -3.59 -9.58
N ARG A 3 0.59 -4.18 -10.76
CA ARG A 3 1.37 -5.33 -11.25
C ARG A 3 2.87 -4.97 -11.22
N GLY A 4 3.66 -5.75 -10.49
CA GLY A 4 5.11 -5.54 -10.31
C GLY A 4 5.55 -5.05 -8.92
N ALA A 5 4.68 -5.13 -7.90
CA ALA A 5 5.10 -5.05 -6.51
C ALA A 5 5.70 -6.41 -6.07
N SER A 6 6.72 -6.40 -5.21
CA SER A 6 7.25 -7.65 -4.64
C SER A 6 6.21 -8.29 -3.70
N PRO A 7 6.24 -9.63 -3.49
CA PRO A 7 5.28 -10.30 -2.60
C PRO A 7 5.21 -9.67 -1.19
N LYS A 8 6.33 -9.13 -0.71
CA LYS A 8 6.42 -8.38 0.54
C LYS A 8 5.51 -7.15 0.55
N ARG A 9 5.47 -6.39 -0.54
CA ARG A 9 4.64 -5.18 -0.66
C ARG A 9 3.18 -5.52 -0.77
N GLU A 10 2.85 -6.60 -1.46
CA GLU A 10 1.47 -7.08 -1.61
C GLU A 10 0.85 -7.43 -0.25
N HIS A 11 1.59 -8.19 0.57
CA HIS A 11 1.18 -8.50 1.95
C HIS A 11 1.07 -7.26 2.84
N GLU A 12 1.99 -6.30 2.70
CA GLU A 12 1.96 -5.04 3.47
C GLU A 12 0.72 -4.20 3.17
N TYR A 13 0.30 -4.15 1.91
CA TYR A 13 -0.95 -3.48 1.52
C TYR A 13 -2.17 -4.16 2.11
N GLU A 14 -2.27 -5.49 2.04
CA GLU A 14 -3.42 -6.20 2.59
C GLU A 14 -3.51 -5.98 4.10
N HIS A 15 -2.38 -6.03 4.81
CA HIS A 15 -2.33 -5.77 6.24
C HIS A 15 -2.71 -4.33 6.59
N LEU A 16 -2.25 -3.33 5.83
CA LEU A 16 -2.63 -1.93 6.05
C LEU A 16 -4.11 -1.70 5.76
N LYS A 17 -4.62 -2.28 4.67
CA LYS A 17 -6.04 -2.19 4.30
C LYS A 17 -6.92 -2.76 5.41
N ASP A 18 -6.66 -4.00 5.82
CA ASP A 18 -7.43 -4.65 6.88
C ASP A 18 -7.38 -3.83 8.17
N LYS A 19 -6.18 -3.38 8.58
CA LYS A 19 -6.03 -2.51 9.76
C LYS A 19 -6.88 -1.24 9.66
N PHE A 20 -6.90 -0.56 8.51
CA PHE A 20 -7.70 0.65 8.35
C PHE A 20 -9.20 0.38 8.33
N GLN A 21 -9.64 -0.77 7.82
CA GLN A 21 -11.03 -1.21 7.86
C GLN A 21 -11.45 -1.54 9.30
N GLN A 22 -10.63 -2.30 10.04
CA GLN A 22 -10.89 -2.63 11.45
C GLN A 22 -10.97 -1.36 12.31
N GLU A 23 -10.01 -0.43 12.14
CA GLU A 23 -9.98 0.82 12.89
C GLU A 23 -11.00 1.86 12.40
N HIS A 24 -11.72 1.62 11.30
CA HIS A 24 -12.61 2.60 10.65
C HIS A 24 -11.96 3.98 10.46
N ARG A 25 -10.64 4.00 10.26
CA ARG A 25 -9.84 5.23 10.28
C ARG A 25 -10.05 6.06 9.01
N TYR A 26 -10.38 5.41 7.90
CA TYR A 26 -10.54 6.04 6.57
C TYR A 26 -11.74 5.48 5.81
N PRO A 27 -12.98 5.69 6.28
CA PRO A 27 -14.19 5.10 5.70
C PRO A 27 -14.29 5.38 4.19
N GLY A 28 -14.23 4.31 3.39
CA GLY A 28 -14.35 4.36 1.93
C GLY A 28 -13.08 4.77 1.18
N ARG A 29 -11.94 4.95 1.87
CA ARG A 29 -10.63 5.28 1.28
C ARG A 29 -9.49 4.40 1.79
N GLU A 30 -9.81 3.33 2.52
CA GLU A 30 -8.84 2.44 3.14
C GLU A 30 -7.87 1.86 2.10
N GLU A 31 -8.40 1.43 0.96
CA GLU A 31 -7.62 0.88 -0.14
C GLU A 31 -6.69 1.91 -0.79
N GLU A 32 -7.19 3.13 -1.05
CA GLU A 32 -6.40 4.21 -1.61
C GLU A 32 -5.26 4.63 -0.67
N VAL A 33 -5.54 4.74 0.62
CA VAL A 33 -4.55 5.13 1.63
C VAL A 33 -3.49 4.04 1.79
N ALA A 34 -3.90 2.77 1.89
CA ALA A 34 -2.97 1.64 1.94
C ALA A 34 -2.07 1.60 0.69
N ALA A 35 -2.64 1.76 -0.50
CA ALA A 35 -1.87 1.82 -1.74
C ALA A 35 -0.89 2.99 -1.78
N ARG A 36 -1.30 4.18 -1.31
CA ARG A 36 -0.45 5.38 -1.25
C ARG A 36 0.73 5.18 -0.29
N ILE A 37 0.51 4.55 0.86
CA ILE A 37 1.57 4.24 1.82
C ILE A 37 2.58 3.29 1.17
N VAL A 38 2.14 2.18 0.60
CA VAL A 38 3.04 1.20 0.00
C VAL A 38 3.79 1.79 -1.19
N ASN A 39 3.13 2.57 -2.05
CA ASN A 39 3.80 3.27 -3.15
C ASN A 39 4.85 4.27 -2.66
N LYS A 40 4.58 5.01 -1.57
CA LYS A 40 5.57 5.89 -0.94
C LYS A 40 6.79 5.11 -0.46
N GLN A 41 6.58 3.97 0.21
CA GLN A 41 7.67 3.14 0.68
C GLN A 41 8.49 2.54 -0.47
N ARG A 42 7.83 2.11 -1.55
CA ARG A 42 8.52 1.65 -2.78
C ARG A 42 9.40 2.74 -3.38
N LYS A 43 8.90 3.97 -3.44
CA LYS A 43 9.66 5.12 -3.92
C LYS A 43 10.87 5.41 -3.04
N GLN A 44 10.70 5.37 -1.72
CA GLN A 44 11.79 5.55 -0.76
C GLN A 44 12.84 4.42 -0.84
N ALA A 45 12.40 3.21 -1.11
CA ALA A 45 13.28 2.04 -1.27
C ALA A 45 13.94 1.95 -2.65
N GLY A 46 13.65 2.87 -3.58
CA GLY A 46 14.14 2.80 -4.97
C GLY A 46 13.55 1.64 -5.78
N GLU A 47 12.45 1.04 -5.32
CA GLU A 47 11.74 -0.06 -6.00
C GLU A 47 10.79 0.45 -7.10
N THR A 48 10.67 1.76 -7.24
CA THR A 48 9.98 2.38 -8.37
C THR A 48 10.99 2.57 -9.50
N LYS A 49 10.67 2.06 -10.69
CA LYS A 49 11.42 2.40 -11.89
C LYS A 49 11.32 3.92 -12.06
N ASN A 50 12.45 4.63 -11.90
CA ASN A 50 12.55 6.03 -12.27
C ASN A 50 12.16 6.13 -13.76
N HIS A 51 11.19 6.97 -14.06
CA HIS A 51 11.02 7.47 -15.42
C HIS A 51 12.21 8.40 -15.73
#